data_AF-A0A928VK04-F1
#
_entry.id   AF-A0A928VK04-F1
#
_cell.length_a   1.000
_cell.length_b   1.000
_cell.length_c   1.000
_cell.angle_alpha   90.00
_cell.angle_beta   90.00
_cell.angle_gamma   90.00
#
_symmetry.space_group_name_H-M   'P 1'
#
loop_
_entity.id
_entity.type
_entity.pdbx_description
1 polymer ?
#
loop_
_entity_poly.entity_id
_entity_poly.type
_entity_poly.pdbx_seq_one_letter_code
_entity_poly.pdbx_strand_id
1 'polypeptide(L)'
;MPNSISNNPEENYDESILSMSYLGAFGRFGNQIFQYAFLRICAKNSNSKIECPTWIGQKIFGHKDHPLSSCLAPAIEKNDGCDLLFDKFPNFVYYLEKKSGHKSIRIDQLAMQSDLKNVDIFGHFQFHTQVFKPYKEYFYSLFQPVEALKAPLESSFKHAFPKGKTIVGIHIRQGDYVNEPLWGCGLIFPTKWYRQWLEKVWSELEDPILFLCSDNLDGIIAEFDCFSPITLNNLNVDIPQEFVGIDLDFYIDFFMMSKCDIVCTSNSTFSFAACMLNERGYKFLRPSWDFSKKFIEFDPWDAKPLLWLGYDQPKLFKNLTDIIYFSYRNGGISAVFKSCFLYLPKSCLFWINLNLFWARKSQRMTWLDSAIFFALRGIRKIARVVKIP
;
A
#
# COMPACT_ATOMS: atom_id res chain seq x y z
N MET A 1 -28.02 63.47 11.21
CA MET A 1 -27.45 62.37 12.01
C MET A 1 -27.47 61.12 11.16
N PRO A 2 -26.31 60.62 10.70
CA PRO A 2 -26.24 59.39 9.92
C PRO A 2 -26.11 58.19 10.87
N ASN A 3 -27.03 57.23 10.76
CA ASN A 3 -26.83 55.92 11.38
C ASN A 3 -25.86 55.13 10.50
N SER A 4 -24.66 54.94 11.04
CA SER A 4 -23.59 54.14 10.48
C SER A 4 -24.02 52.68 10.36
N ILE A 5 -24.06 52.20 9.11
CA ILE A 5 -24.01 50.78 8.78
C ILE A 5 -22.59 50.32 9.14
N SER A 6 -22.45 49.62 10.26
CA SER A 6 -21.21 48.90 10.55
C SER A 6 -21.17 47.67 9.65
N ASN A 7 -20.51 47.81 8.49
CA ASN A 7 -19.96 46.68 7.77
C ASN A 7 -18.93 46.02 8.69
N ASN A 8 -19.33 44.98 9.41
CA ASN A 8 -18.34 44.01 9.87
C ASN A 8 -17.80 43.34 8.61
N PRO A 9 -16.49 43.42 8.31
CA PRO A 9 -15.92 42.55 7.31
C PRO A 9 -16.17 41.13 7.82
N GLU A 10 -16.85 40.31 7.01
CA GLU A 10 -16.85 38.87 7.21
C GLU A 10 -15.39 38.48 7.44
N GLU A 11 -15.08 38.02 8.66
CA GLU A 11 -13.81 37.40 8.97
C GLU A 11 -13.66 36.27 7.97
N ASN A 12 -12.79 36.47 6.98
CA ASN A 12 -12.38 35.46 6.05
C ASN A 12 -11.56 34.45 6.86
N TYR A 13 -12.25 33.53 7.55
CA TYR A 13 -11.63 32.37 8.15
C TYR A 13 -10.98 31.62 7.00
N ASP A 14 -9.67 31.83 6.81
CA ASP A 14 -8.85 31.11 5.85
C ASP A 14 -9.10 29.62 6.10
N GLU A 15 -9.86 28.99 5.20
CA GLU A 15 -10.40 27.66 5.42
C GLU A 15 -9.23 26.68 5.54
N SER A 16 -9.09 26.03 6.70
CA SER A 16 -7.91 25.21 6.97
C SER A 16 -7.72 24.11 5.93
N ILE A 17 -6.46 23.83 5.58
CA ILE A 17 -6.11 22.85 4.54
C ILE A 17 -5.33 21.70 5.17
N LEU A 18 -5.65 20.47 4.79
CA LEU A 18 -4.77 19.33 4.94
C LEU A 18 -4.34 18.86 3.56
N SER A 19 -3.04 18.71 3.36
CA SER A 19 -2.51 18.18 2.11
C SER A 19 -1.79 16.85 2.30
N MET A 20 -1.64 16.12 1.20
CA MET A 20 -0.75 14.95 1.12
C MET A 20 -0.02 14.97 -0.21
N SER A 21 1.04 15.76 -0.29
CA SER A 21 1.74 16.04 -1.55
C SER A 21 2.44 14.82 -2.17
N TYR A 22 2.63 13.76 -1.38
CA TYR A 22 3.25 12.49 -1.78
C TYR A 22 2.26 11.31 -1.86
N LEU A 23 0.95 11.56 -1.94
CA LEU A 23 -0.03 10.50 -2.12
C LEU A 23 0.32 9.65 -3.35
N GLY A 24 0.51 8.34 -3.14
CA GLY A 24 0.91 7.40 -4.19
C GLY A 24 2.39 7.42 -4.60
N ALA A 25 3.23 8.28 -4.00
CA ALA A 25 4.68 8.23 -4.18
C ALA A 25 5.35 7.19 -3.26
N PHE A 26 4.75 6.88 -2.12
CA PHE A 26 5.22 5.86 -1.18
C PHE A 26 4.38 4.58 -1.28
N GLY A 27 4.67 3.80 -2.32
CA GLY A 27 4.03 2.52 -2.58
C GLY A 27 2.90 2.56 -3.61
N ARG A 28 2.36 1.38 -3.91
CA ARG A 28 1.31 1.18 -4.94
C ARG A 28 -0.10 1.28 -4.34
N PHE A 29 -1.13 0.94 -5.12
CA PHE A 29 -2.55 1.13 -4.81
C PHE A 29 -2.97 0.80 -3.37
N GLY A 30 -2.60 -0.35 -2.80
CA GLY A 30 -2.94 -0.68 -1.41
C GLY A 30 -2.45 0.35 -0.38
N ASN A 31 -1.28 0.95 -0.58
CA ASN A 31 -0.77 2.03 0.28
C ASN A 31 -1.60 3.32 0.12
N GLN A 32 -2.04 3.60 -1.11
CA GLN A 32 -2.86 4.78 -1.42
C GLN A 32 -4.20 4.74 -0.68
N ILE A 33 -4.79 3.55 -0.50
CA ILE A 33 -6.04 3.39 0.28
C ILE A 33 -5.84 3.86 1.72
N PHE A 34 -4.79 3.39 2.41
CA PHE A 34 -4.52 3.80 3.81
C PHE A 34 -4.13 5.28 3.91
N GLN A 35 -3.27 5.74 3.02
CA GLN A 35 -2.88 7.15 2.90
C GLN A 35 -4.09 8.07 2.74
N TYR A 36 -4.95 7.76 1.78
CA TYR A 36 -6.12 8.56 1.48
C TYR A 36 -7.18 8.47 2.57
N ALA A 37 -7.40 7.29 3.16
CA ALA A 37 -8.32 7.12 4.27
C ALA A 37 -7.91 7.98 5.47
N PHE A 38 -6.63 7.94 5.85
CA PHE A 38 -6.11 8.75 6.95
C PHE A 38 -6.30 10.25 6.69
N LEU A 39 -5.93 10.72 5.49
CA LEU A 39 -6.12 12.13 5.08
C LEU A 39 -7.60 12.54 5.19
N ARG A 40 -8.52 11.72 4.65
CA ARG A 40 -9.96 11.98 4.64
C ARG A 40 -10.58 11.97 6.04
N ILE A 41 -10.09 11.14 6.95
CA ILE A 41 -10.55 11.07 8.34
C ILE A 41 -10.07 12.29 9.11
N CYS A 42 -8.77 12.64 9.03
CA CYS A 42 -8.23 13.83 9.68
C CYS A 42 -8.98 15.09 9.21
N ALA A 43 -9.17 15.26 7.89
CA ALA A 43 -9.87 16.41 7.31
C ALA A 43 -11.34 16.50 7.73
N LYS A 44 -12.03 15.35 7.82
CA LYS A 44 -13.40 15.30 8.31
C LYS A 44 -13.50 15.79 9.76
N ASN A 45 -12.52 15.45 10.59
CA ASN A 45 -12.55 15.77 12.02
C ASN A 45 -12.09 17.22 12.31
N SER A 46 -11.15 17.75 11.54
CA SER A 46 -10.70 19.15 11.66
C SER A 46 -11.52 20.14 10.81
N ASN A 47 -12.49 19.65 10.04
CA ASN A 47 -13.25 20.43 9.04
C ASN A 47 -12.32 21.16 8.06
N SER A 48 -11.27 20.48 7.61
CA SER A 48 -10.30 21.00 6.65
C SER A 48 -10.64 20.60 5.21
N LYS A 49 -10.31 21.47 4.27
CA LYS A 49 -10.22 21.11 2.84
C LYS A 49 -9.05 20.18 2.60
N ILE A 50 -9.15 19.40 1.53
CA ILE A 50 -8.13 18.44 1.13
C ILE A 50 -7.46 18.87 -0.16
N GLU A 51 -6.13 18.81 -0.16
CA GLU A 51 -5.31 18.96 -1.36
C GLU A 51 -4.39 17.75 -1.57
N CYS A 52 -4.39 17.19 -2.78
CA CYS A 52 -3.50 16.08 -3.11
C CYS A 52 -3.15 16.10 -4.61
N PRO A 53 -2.02 15.47 -5.01
CA PRO A 53 -1.75 15.29 -6.42
C PRO A 53 -2.82 14.40 -7.06
N THR A 54 -3.01 14.54 -8.38
CA THR A 54 -3.87 13.64 -9.13
C THR A 54 -3.40 12.20 -8.93
N TRP A 55 -4.33 11.35 -8.50
CA TRP A 55 -4.09 9.94 -8.22
C TRP A 55 -5.25 9.10 -8.77
N ILE A 56 -5.02 7.79 -8.92
CA ILE A 56 -5.95 6.93 -9.65
C ILE A 56 -7.34 6.84 -9.01
N GLY A 57 -7.43 6.97 -7.68
CA GLY A 57 -8.69 6.94 -6.95
C GLY A 57 -9.63 8.09 -7.26
N GLN A 58 -9.14 9.25 -7.73
CA GLN A 58 -10.04 10.32 -8.20
C GLN A 58 -10.89 9.86 -9.40
N LYS A 59 -10.31 9.06 -10.30
CA LYS A 59 -11.05 8.49 -11.43
C LYS A 59 -11.90 7.28 -11.01
N ILE A 60 -11.33 6.35 -10.25
CA ILE A 60 -12.03 5.11 -9.86
C ILE A 60 -13.21 5.42 -8.93
N PHE A 61 -13.01 6.27 -7.92
CA PHE A 61 -13.98 6.53 -6.84
C PHE A 61 -14.69 7.89 -6.98
N GLY A 62 -14.34 8.69 -8.00
CA GLY A 62 -15.01 9.96 -8.30
C GLY A 62 -14.69 11.11 -7.34
N HIS A 63 -13.57 11.04 -6.60
CA HIS A 63 -13.15 12.12 -5.72
C HIS A 63 -12.73 13.36 -6.50
N LYS A 64 -13.09 14.54 -5.96
CA LYS A 64 -12.85 15.86 -6.57
C LYS A 64 -11.98 16.71 -5.64
N ASP A 65 -10.83 16.17 -5.27
CA ASP A 65 -9.88 16.86 -4.39
C ASP A 65 -9.17 17.99 -5.14
N HIS A 66 -8.81 19.06 -4.42
CA HIS A 66 -8.11 20.19 -5.02
C HIS A 66 -6.63 19.85 -5.27
N PRO A 67 -6.01 20.43 -6.31
CA PRO A 67 -4.56 20.36 -6.46
C PRO A 67 -3.86 21.11 -5.33
N LEU A 68 -2.59 20.79 -5.11
CA LEU A 68 -1.75 21.47 -4.12
C LEU A 68 -1.66 22.98 -4.44
N SER A 69 -2.04 23.83 -3.49
CA SER A 69 -1.97 25.29 -3.61
C SER A 69 -0.72 25.88 -2.95
N SER A 70 -0.19 25.22 -1.92
CA SER A 70 0.94 25.72 -1.13
C SER A 70 1.80 24.60 -0.54
N CYS A 71 3.02 24.94 -0.11
CA CYS A 71 3.86 24.03 0.67
C CYS A 71 3.58 24.24 2.17
N LEU A 72 2.85 23.32 2.77
CA LEU A 72 2.50 23.35 4.19
C LEU A 72 3.60 22.71 5.06
N ALA A 73 3.50 22.92 6.38
CA ALA A 73 4.42 22.31 7.34
C ALA A 73 4.32 20.77 7.30
N PRO A 74 5.44 20.01 7.28
CA PRO A 74 5.37 18.56 7.18
C PRO A 74 4.89 17.92 8.50
N ALA A 75 3.86 17.07 8.42
CA ALA A 75 3.41 16.21 9.50
C ALA A 75 3.73 14.75 9.16
N ILE A 76 4.77 14.21 9.79
CA ILE A 76 5.40 12.94 9.40
C ILE A 76 4.96 11.83 10.36
N GLU A 77 4.47 10.74 9.79
CA GLU A 77 4.08 9.53 10.51
C GLU A 77 5.21 9.07 11.44
N LYS A 78 4.85 8.77 12.69
CA LYS A 78 5.66 8.01 13.63
C LYS A 78 4.91 6.73 14.01
N ASN A 79 5.65 5.71 14.39
CA ASN A 79 5.10 4.49 14.96
C ASN A 79 5.94 4.11 16.18
N ASP A 80 5.32 4.05 17.34
CA ASP A 80 6.02 3.76 18.58
C ASP A 80 6.57 2.32 18.53
N GLY A 81 7.88 2.17 18.71
CA GLY A 81 8.56 0.87 18.74
C GLY A 81 9.10 0.34 17.40
N CYS A 82 9.05 1.11 16.31
CA CYS A 82 9.75 0.77 15.07
C CYS A 82 10.21 2.01 14.28
N ASP A 83 11.46 2.01 13.82
CA ASP A 83 11.94 2.99 12.85
C ASP A 83 11.18 2.84 11.53
N LEU A 84 10.45 3.88 11.13
CA LEU A 84 9.83 3.96 9.82
C LEU A 84 10.86 4.38 8.77
N LEU A 85 10.41 4.37 7.50
CA LEU A 85 11.20 4.86 6.39
C LEU A 85 11.76 6.27 6.67
N PHE A 86 10.94 7.19 7.18
CA PHE A 86 11.34 8.57 7.43
C PHE A 86 12.39 8.71 8.54
N ASP A 87 12.44 7.77 9.48
CA ASP A 87 13.44 7.74 10.56
C ASP A 87 14.81 7.25 10.05
N LYS A 88 14.82 6.32 9.08
CA LYS A 88 16.06 5.85 8.44
C LYS A 88 16.61 6.81 7.37
N PHE A 89 15.80 7.77 6.90
CA PHE A 89 16.20 8.75 5.89
C PHE A 89 16.04 10.19 6.39
N PRO A 90 16.81 10.63 7.42
CA PRO A 90 16.68 11.98 8.00
C PRO A 90 16.99 13.11 7.01
N ASN A 91 17.77 12.85 5.96
CA ASN A 91 18.01 13.82 4.88
C ASN A 91 16.74 14.12 4.07
N PHE A 92 15.84 13.14 3.95
CA PHE A 92 14.54 13.36 3.32
C PHE A 92 13.65 14.26 4.19
N VAL A 93 13.59 14.00 5.50
CA VAL A 93 12.89 14.88 6.45
C VAL A 93 13.42 16.30 6.38
N TYR A 94 14.75 16.47 6.40
CA TYR A 94 15.35 17.80 6.28
C TYR A 94 15.07 18.48 4.94
N TYR A 95 15.02 17.71 3.84
CA TYR A 95 14.59 18.24 2.55
C TYR A 95 13.17 18.79 2.59
N LEU A 96 12.23 18.08 3.24
CA LEU A 96 10.84 18.55 3.42
C LEU A 96 10.76 19.82 4.27
N GLU A 97 11.50 19.88 5.38
CA GLU A 97 11.56 21.08 6.22
C GLU A 97 12.12 22.29 5.46
N LYS A 98 13.19 22.07 4.67
CA LYS A 98 13.78 23.12 3.85
C LYS A 98 12.84 23.59 2.75
N LYS A 99 12.11 22.68 2.10
CA LYS A 99 11.17 23.00 1.02
C LYS A 99 9.97 23.79 1.52
N SER A 100 9.45 23.44 2.69
CA SER A 100 8.32 24.12 3.31
C SER A 100 8.71 25.41 4.05
N GLY A 101 9.96 25.52 4.52
CA GLY A 101 10.38 26.60 5.42
C GLY A 101 9.93 26.40 6.87
N HIS A 102 9.33 25.24 7.18
CA HIS A 102 8.79 24.93 8.50
C HIS A 102 9.45 23.68 9.10
N LYS A 103 9.45 23.59 10.43
CA LYS A 103 9.84 22.37 11.12
C LYS A 103 8.77 21.30 11.01
N SER A 104 9.23 20.06 10.86
CA SER A 104 8.33 18.92 10.80
C SER A 104 7.79 18.58 12.18
N ILE A 105 6.52 18.16 12.24
CA ILE A 105 5.92 17.55 13.42
C ILE A 105 5.77 16.05 13.21
N ARG A 106 5.67 15.28 14.30
CA ARG A 106 5.43 13.83 14.24
C ARG A 106 4.01 13.50 14.65
N ILE A 107 3.33 12.69 13.84
CA ILE A 107 1.93 12.31 14.03
C ILE A 107 1.76 10.79 14.04
N ASP A 108 0.82 10.30 14.84
CA ASP A 108 0.45 8.87 14.93
C ASP A 108 -1.06 8.70 14.70
N GLN A 109 -1.60 7.53 15.03
CA GLN A 109 -3.02 7.21 14.94
C GLN A 109 -3.94 8.20 15.69
N LEU A 110 -3.46 8.88 16.74
CA LEU A 110 -4.26 9.86 17.49
C LEU A 110 -4.52 11.13 16.68
N ALA A 111 -3.75 11.39 15.62
CA ALA A 111 -4.00 12.53 14.75
C ALA A 111 -5.34 12.44 14.00
N MET A 112 -5.90 11.22 13.84
CA MET A 112 -7.27 11.08 13.35
C MET A 112 -8.31 11.63 14.32
N GLN A 113 -7.99 11.81 15.60
CA GLN A 113 -8.92 12.34 16.62
C GLN A 113 -8.56 13.77 17.06
N SER A 114 -7.51 14.36 16.47
CA SER A 114 -7.04 15.70 16.83
C SER A 114 -7.54 16.75 15.84
N ASP A 115 -7.36 18.02 16.20
CA ASP A 115 -7.65 19.17 15.34
C ASP A 115 -6.45 19.48 14.41
N LEU A 116 -5.97 18.48 13.65
CA LEU A 116 -4.84 18.64 12.75
C LEU A 116 -5.22 19.54 11.56
N LYS A 117 -4.50 20.65 11.38
CA LYS A 117 -4.80 21.69 10.38
C LYS A 117 -3.52 22.26 9.77
N ASN A 118 -3.60 22.72 8.52
CA ASN A 118 -2.56 23.49 7.82
C ASN A 118 -1.20 22.77 7.76
N VAL A 119 -1.23 21.46 7.50
CA VAL A 119 -0.05 20.61 7.36
C VAL A 119 -0.12 19.75 6.10
N ASP A 120 1.05 19.37 5.61
CA ASP A 120 1.23 18.38 4.56
C ASP A 120 1.62 17.04 5.21
N ILE A 121 0.79 16.02 5.03
CA ILE A 121 0.85 14.74 5.72
C ILE A 121 1.77 13.77 4.96
N PHE A 122 2.73 13.14 5.66
CA PHE A 122 3.68 12.19 5.10
C PHE A 122 3.67 10.86 5.85
N GLY A 123 3.31 9.77 5.17
CA GLY A 123 3.23 8.46 5.82
C GLY A 123 2.63 7.38 4.92
N HIS A 124 2.62 6.15 5.43
CA HIS A 124 1.82 5.05 4.93
C HIS A 124 0.52 4.89 5.73
N PHE A 125 0.52 5.26 7.02
CA PHE A 125 -0.63 5.20 7.94
C PHE A 125 -1.24 3.80 8.04
N GLN A 126 -0.37 2.78 8.02
CA GLN A 126 -0.73 1.36 8.09
C GLN A 126 -0.76 0.86 9.54
N PHE A 127 -1.47 1.60 10.39
CA PHE A 127 -1.66 1.25 11.80
C PHE A 127 -2.45 -0.04 11.97
N HIS A 128 -2.54 -0.54 13.21
CA HIS A 128 -3.46 -1.62 13.54
C HIS A 128 -4.90 -1.21 13.18
N THR A 129 -5.59 -1.97 12.33
CA THR A 129 -6.81 -1.46 11.69
C THR A 129 -8.01 -1.23 12.61
N GLN A 130 -7.92 -1.68 13.86
CA GLN A 130 -8.88 -1.33 14.91
C GLN A 130 -9.04 0.19 15.07
N VAL A 131 -8.02 1.00 14.76
CA VAL A 131 -8.15 2.47 14.82
C VAL A 131 -9.08 3.04 13.76
N PHE A 132 -9.32 2.30 12.67
CA PHE A 132 -10.25 2.70 11.61
C PHE A 132 -11.68 2.20 11.87
N LYS A 133 -11.91 1.27 12.82
CA LYS A 133 -13.26 0.74 13.15
C LYS A 133 -14.30 1.84 13.41
N PRO A 134 -14.01 2.92 14.16
CA PRO A 134 -14.97 4.01 14.38
C PRO A 134 -15.38 4.76 13.11
N TYR A 135 -14.60 4.61 12.03
CA TYR A 135 -14.80 5.29 10.75
C TYR A 135 -15.21 4.30 9.65
N LYS A 136 -15.62 3.08 9.99
CA LYS A 136 -15.83 1.98 9.02
C LYS A 136 -16.77 2.34 7.88
N GLU A 137 -17.93 2.92 8.17
CA GLU A 137 -18.92 3.33 7.17
C GLU A 137 -18.37 4.45 6.29
N TYR A 138 -17.65 5.40 6.89
CA TYR A 138 -17.01 6.46 6.13
C TYR A 138 -15.92 5.89 5.22
N PHE A 139 -15.06 5.01 5.74
CA PHE A 139 -14.04 4.31 4.96
C PHE A 139 -14.65 3.57 3.78
N TYR A 140 -15.77 2.86 3.97
CA TYR A 140 -16.49 2.22 2.86
C TYR A 140 -16.96 3.20 1.81
N SER A 141 -17.52 4.33 2.22
CA SER A 141 -17.98 5.37 1.27
C SER A 141 -16.85 5.99 0.45
N LEU A 142 -15.60 5.97 0.96
CA LEU A 142 -14.44 6.50 0.25
C LEU A 142 -14.04 5.63 -0.95
N PHE A 143 -14.28 4.32 -0.91
CA PHE A 143 -13.67 3.39 -1.86
C PHE A 143 -14.70 2.63 -2.70
N GLN A 144 -15.86 3.23 -2.95
CA GLN A 144 -16.84 2.73 -3.90
C GLN A 144 -16.51 3.21 -5.32
N PRO A 145 -16.41 2.32 -6.32
CA PRO A 145 -16.22 2.75 -7.70
C PRO A 145 -17.39 3.61 -8.16
N VAL A 146 -17.11 4.57 -9.05
CA VAL A 146 -18.15 5.33 -9.75
C VAL A 146 -19.07 4.39 -10.51
N GLU A 147 -20.34 4.76 -10.64
CA GLU A 147 -21.36 3.87 -11.20
C GLU A 147 -21.01 3.34 -12.60
N ALA A 148 -20.44 4.20 -13.44
CA ALA A 148 -19.99 3.84 -14.78
C ALA A 148 -18.99 2.66 -14.79
N LEU A 149 -18.12 2.57 -13.77
CA LEU A 149 -17.17 1.46 -13.61
C LEU A 149 -17.75 0.32 -12.77
N LYS A 150 -18.60 0.63 -11.79
CA LYS A 150 -19.22 -0.36 -10.89
C LYS A 150 -20.12 -1.34 -11.64
N ALA A 151 -20.99 -0.84 -12.52
CA ALA A 151 -21.93 -1.67 -13.27
C ALA A 151 -21.25 -2.77 -14.12
N PRO A 152 -20.23 -2.47 -14.96
CA PRO A 152 -19.53 -3.51 -15.72
C PRO A 152 -18.73 -4.48 -14.83
N LEU A 153 -18.13 -3.99 -13.73
CA LEU A 153 -17.45 -4.86 -12.75
C LEU A 153 -18.41 -5.85 -12.10
N GLU A 154 -19.59 -5.38 -11.65
CA GLU A 154 -20.61 -6.25 -11.06
C GLU A 154 -21.22 -7.22 -12.08
N SER A 155 -21.40 -6.78 -13.33
CA SER A 155 -21.88 -7.63 -14.41
C SER A 155 -20.90 -8.77 -14.68
N SER A 156 -19.60 -8.45 -14.83
CA SER A 156 -18.53 -9.42 -15.03
C SER A 156 -18.43 -10.39 -13.84
N PHE A 157 -18.50 -9.87 -12.61
CA PHE A 157 -18.52 -10.72 -11.40
C PHE A 157 -19.70 -11.70 -11.39
N LYS A 158 -20.93 -11.24 -11.67
CA LYS A 158 -22.12 -12.12 -11.70
C LYS A 158 -22.03 -13.19 -12.78
N HIS A 159 -21.37 -12.88 -13.91
CA HIS A 159 -21.15 -13.83 -14.99
C HIS A 159 -20.09 -14.88 -14.62
N ALA A 160 -18.95 -14.44 -14.07
CA ALA A 160 -17.85 -15.33 -13.69
C ALA A 160 -18.16 -16.17 -12.44
N PHE A 161 -18.95 -15.64 -11.50
CA PHE A 161 -19.22 -16.26 -10.21
C PHE A 161 -20.75 -16.40 -9.96
N PRO A 162 -21.36 -17.50 -10.42
CA PRO A 162 -22.77 -17.79 -10.19
C PRO A 162 -23.16 -17.83 -8.70
N LYS A 163 -24.43 -17.51 -8.42
CA LYS A 163 -24.98 -17.61 -7.05
C LYS A 163 -24.94 -19.05 -6.52
N GLY A 164 -24.80 -19.19 -5.20
CA GLY A 164 -24.80 -20.49 -4.50
C GLY A 164 -23.44 -21.17 -4.42
N LYS A 165 -22.40 -20.58 -5.01
CA LYS A 165 -21.03 -21.10 -4.97
C LYS A 165 -20.18 -20.41 -3.92
N THR A 166 -19.21 -21.15 -3.38
CA THR A 166 -18.18 -20.60 -2.48
C THR A 166 -17.01 -20.03 -3.30
N ILE A 167 -16.79 -18.73 -3.23
CA ILE A 167 -15.71 -18.07 -3.98
C ILE A 167 -14.46 -17.96 -3.10
N VAL A 168 -13.39 -18.67 -3.48
CA VAL A 168 -12.10 -18.61 -2.80
C VAL A 168 -11.16 -17.71 -3.59
N GLY A 169 -10.84 -16.54 -3.04
CA GLY A 169 -9.85 -15.62 -3.59
C GLY A 169 -8.45 -15.94 -3.08
N ILE A 170 -7.47 -16.09 -3.97
CA ILE A 170 -6.04 -16.18 -3.62
C ILE A 170 -5.30 -15.04 -4.28
N HIS A 171 -4.56 -14.28 -3.47
CA HIS A 171 -3.64 -13.25 -3.96
C HIS A 171 -2.20 -13.60 -3.61
N ILE A 172 -1.33 -13.69 -4.63
CA ILE A 172 0.10 -13.98 -4.44
C ILE A 172 0.93 -12.78 -4.93
N ARG A 173 1.62 -12.12 -4.00
CA ARG A 173 2.59 -11.05 -4.29
C ARG A 173 4.01 -11.62 -4.33
N GLN A 174 4.70 -11.44 -5.46
CA GLN A 174 6.12 -11.79 -5.60
C GLN A 174 6.97 -10.57 -6.01
N GLY A 175 6.55 -9.86 -7.06
CA GLY A 175 7.32 -8.90 -7.85
C GLY A 175 8.48 -8.18 -7.15
N ASP A 176 8.19 -7.06 -6.48
CA ASP A 176 9.22 -6.24 -5.82
C ASP A 176 9.85 -6.94 -4.60
N TYR A 177 9.12 -7.81 -3.91
CA TYR A 177 9.65 -8.52 -2.75
C TYR A 177 10.79 -9.48 -3.09
N VAL A 178 10.79 -10.06 -4.30
CA VAL A 178 11.89 -10.92 -4.77
C VAL A 178 13.18 -10.10 -4.94
N ASN A 179 13.05 -8.87 -5.41
CA ASN A 179 14.18 -8.02 -5.78
C ASN A 179 14.70 -7.17 -4.60
N GLU A 180 13.93 -7.02 -3.53
CA GLU A 180 14.27 -6.23 -2.34
C GLU A 180 14.40 -7.11 -1.08
N PRO A 181 15.43 -7.99 -1.00
CA PRO A 181 15.57 -8.93 0.10
C PRO A 181 15.81 -8.24 1.45
N LEU A 182 16.35 -7.02 1.44
CA LEU A 182 16.55 -6.22 2.64
C LEU A 182 15.24 -5.78 3.28
N TRP A 183 14.15 -5.65 2.55
CA TRP A 183 12.95 -5.00 3.09
C TRP A 183 12.25 -5.86 4.13
N GLY A 184 12.09 -5.35 5.35
CA GLY A 184 11.68 -6.12 6.53
C GLY A 184 10.27 -6.69 6.48
N CYS A 185 9.38 -6.11 5.65
CA CYS A 185 8.04 -6.64 5.41
C CYS A 185 7.97 -7.58 4.18
N GLY A 186 9.06 -7.74 3.43
CA GLY A 186 9.12 -8.58 2.24
C GLY A 186 9.00 -10.06 2.60
N LEU A 187 7.78 -10.54 2.81
CA LEU A 187 7.45 -11.93 3.14
C LEU A 187 6.79 -12.56 1.91
N ILE A 188 7.57 -13.40 1.23
CA ILE A 188 7.09 -14.20 0.10
C ILE A 188 6.86 -15.61 0.61
N PHE A 189 5.69 -16.16 0.35
CA PHE A 189 5.43 -17.57 0.60
C PHE A 189 5.53 -18.38 -0.70
N PRO A 190 6.04 -19.62 -0.66
CA PRO A 190 6.03 -20.52 -1.81
C PRO A 190 4.61 -20.73 -2.34
N THR A 191 4.43 -20.66 -3.66
CA THR A 191 3.16 -20.92 -4.34
C THR A 191 2.56 -22.27 -3.93
N LYS A 192 3.39 -23.31 -3.87
CA LYS A 192 3.01 -24.64 -3.37
C LYS A 192 2.35 -24.66 -1.99
N TRP A 193 2.61 -23.69 -1.11
CA TRP A 193 1.95 -23.63 0.19
C TRP A 193 0.50 -23.14 0.10
N TYR A 194 0.21 -22.19 -0.80
CA TYR A 194 -1.15 -21.80 -1.13
C TYR A 194 -1.92 -22.97 -1.75
N ARG A 195 -1.31 -23.65 -2.73
CA ARG A 195 -1.86 -24.86 -3.35
C ARG A 195 -2.17 -25.94 -2.32
N GLN A 196 -1.22 -26.28 -1.44
CA GLN A 196 -1.41 -27.26 -0.36
C GLN A 196 -2.47 -26.85 0.66
N TRP A 197 -2.60 -25.56 0.95
CA TRP A 197 -3.67 -25.08 1.82
C TRP A 197 -5.01 -25.26 1.13
N LEU A 198 -5.11 -24.88 -0.14
CA LEU A 198 -6.33 -25.00 -0.93
C LEU A 198 -6.77 -26.47 -1.05
N GLU A 199 -5.86 -27.38 -1.41
CA GLU A 199 -6.12 -28.83 -1.49
C GLU A 199 -6.80 -29.39 -0.24
N LYS A 200 -6.41 -28.90 0.95
CA LYS A 200 -6.96 -29.38 2.23
C LYS A 200 -8.40 -28.94 2.47
N VAL A 201 -8.73 -27.72 2.07
CA VAL A 201 -10.06 -27.13 2.34
C VAL A 201 -11.02 -27.36 1.18
N TRP A 202 -10.53 -27.59 -0.04
CA TRP A 202 -11.32 -27.58 -1.27
C TRP A 202 -12.51 -28.54 -1.23
N SER A 203 -12.30 -29.78 -0.77
CA SER A 203 -13.36 -30.79 -0.70
C SER A 203 -14.40 -30.54 0.37
N GLU A 204 -14.15 -29.60 1.29
CA GLU A 204 -15.07 -29.22 2.37
C GLU A 204 -15.99 -28.06 1.96
N LEU A 205 -15.72 -27.40 0.84
CA LEU A 205 -16.47 -26.24 0.38
C LEU A 205 -17.61 -26.65 -0.55
N GLU A 206 -18.71 -25.89 -0.49
CA GLU A 206 -19.86 -26.07 -1.38
C GLU A 206 -19.58 -25.44 -2.74
N ASP A 207 -19.47 -26.28 -3.77
CA ASP A 207 -19.25 -25.92 -5.18
C ASP A 207 -18.23 -24.78 -5.38
N PRO A 208 -16.97 -24.96 -4.94
CA PRO A 208 -16.01 -23.88 -4.85
C PRO A 208 -15.53 -23.40 -6.23
N ILE A 209 -15.33 -22.09 -6.35
CA ILE A 209 -14.62 -21.46 -7.47
C ILE A 209 -13.37 -20.76 -6.93
N LEU A 210 -12.24 -20.97 -7.61
CA LEU A 210 -11.00 -20.27 -7.31
C LEU A 210 -10.92 -19.00 -8.16
N PHE A 211 -10.82 -17.85 -7.50
CA PHE A 211 -10.32 -16.62 -8.10
C PHE A 211 -8.83 -16.45 -7.74
N LEU A 212 -7.96 -16.37 -8.74
CA LEU A 212 -6.51 -16.26 -8.54
C LEU A 212 -5.97 -14.97 -9.17
N CYS A 213 -5.31 -14.14 -8.36
CA CYS A 213 -4.61 -12.94 -8.82
C CYS A 213 -3.17 -12.88 -8.31
N SER A 214 -2.27 -12.34 -9.14
CA SER A 214 -0.84 -12.30 -8.86
C SER A 214 -0.15 -11.27 -9.75
N ASP A 215 0.91 -10.65 -9.25
CA ASP A 215 1.79 -9.81 -10.07
C ASP A 215 2.78 -10.61 -10.93
N ASN A 216 2.70 -11.95 -10.86
CA ASN A 216 3.42 -12.91 -11.68
C ASN A 216 2.50 -14.10 -12.00
N LEU A 217 1.34 -13.85 -12.59
CA LEU A 217 0.32 -14.86 -12.86
C LEU A 217 0.85 -16.01 -13.73
N ASP A 218 1.51 -15.70 -14.85
CA ASP A 218 2.09 -16.67 -15.78
C ASP A 218 3.07 -17.64 -15.09
N GLY A 219 3.81 -17.14 -14.10
CA GLY A 219 4.79 -17.94 -13.35
C GLY A 219 4.18 -18.87 -12.30
N ILE A 220 2.88 -18.76 -12.01
CA ILE A 220 2.23 -19.55 -10.94
C ILE A 220 0.97 -20.29 -11.38
N ILE A 221 0.34 -19.91 -12.50
CA ILE A 221 -0.99 -20.39 -12.88
C ILE A 221 -1.06 -21.91 -13.00
N ALA A 222 -0.03 -22.52 -13.60
CA ALA A 222 0.07 -23.96 -13.79
C ALA A 222 0.05 -24.77 -12.47
N GLU A 223 0.46 -24.17 -11.34
CA GLU A 223 0.36 -24.83 -10.03
C GLU A 223 -1.09 -24.97 -9.54
N PHE A 224 -2.04 -24.23 -10.13
CA PHE A 224 -3.44 -24.20 -9.75
C PHE A 224 -4.39 -24.78 -10.79
N ASP A 225 -3.91 -25.32 -11.92
CA ASP A 225 -4.75 -25.84 -13.01
C ASP A 225 -5.81 -26.86 -12.54
N CYS A 226 -5.48 -27.68 -11.54
CA CYS A 226 -6.42 -28.66 -10.97
C CYS A 226 -7.66 -28.03 -10.29
N PHE A 227 -7.65 -26.72 -10.04
CA PHE A 227 -8.76 -25.95 -9.49
C PHE A 227 -9.50 -25.12 -10.54
N SER A 228 -9.09 -25.16 -11.81
CA SER A 228 -9.67 -24.36 -12.91
C SER A 228 -9.84 -22.87 -12.53
N PRO A 229 -8.76 -22.17 -12.14
CA PRO A 229 -8.83 -20.81 -11.62
C PRO A 229 -9.43 -19.84 -12.62
N ILE A 230 -10.34 -19.00 -12.14
CA ILE A 230 -10.72 -17.75 -12.79
C ILE A 230 -9.65 -16.72 -12.45
N THR A 231 -9.11 -16.07 -13.47
CA THR A 231 -8.12 -15.01 -13.37
C THR A 231 -8.62 -13.78 -14.12
N LEU A 232 -7.88 -12.68 -14.06
CA LEU A 232 -8.14 -11.50 -14.88
C LEU A 232 -8.36 -11.83 -16.38
N ASN A 233 -7.61 -12.79 -16.93
CA ASN A 233 -7.74 -13.20 -18.34
C ASN A 233 -9.08 -13.85 -18.69
N ASN A 234 -9.85 -14.28 -17.68
CA ASN A 234 -11.18 -14.85 -17.83
C ASN A 234 -12.29 -13.82 -17.60
N LEU A 235 -11.94 -12.63 -17.09
CA LEU A 235 -12.89 -11.58 -16.75
C LEU A 235 -13.06 -10.64 -17.95
N ASN A 236 -14.20 -10.76 -18.61
CA ASN A 236 -14.61 -9.79 -19.63
C ASN A 236 -15.30 -8.63 -18.92
N VAL A 237 -14.56 -7.56 -18.64
CA VAL A 237 -15.10 -6.31 -18.09
C VAL A 237 -15.21 -5.30 -19.22
N ASP A 238 -16.43 -4.84 -19.50
CA ASP A 238 -16.67 -3.79 -20.50
C ASP A 238 -16.21 -2.44 -19.95
N ILE A 239 -14.94 -2.10 -20.19
CA ILE A 239 -14.31 -0.87 -19.66
C ILE A 239 -14.96 0.36 -20.31
N PRO A 240 -15.51 1.31 -19.52
CA PRO A 240 -16.12 2.51 -20.06
C PRO A 240 -15.11 3.41 -20.79
N GLN A 241 -15.60 4.20 -21.74
CA GLN A 241 -14.75 5.03 -22.61
C GLN A 241 -13.85 6.00 -21.83
N GLU A 242 -14.31 6.55 -20.71
CA GLU A 242 -13.53 7.47 -19.86
C GLU A 242 -12.33 6.80 -19.14
N PHE A 243 -12.29 5.46 -19.11
CA PHE A 243 -11.21 4.67 -18.53
C PHE A 243 -10.27 4.08 -19.59
N VAL A 244 -10.53 4.28 -20.88
CA VAL A 244 -9.65 3.81 -21.96
C VAL A 244 -8.25 4.42 -21.83
N GLY A 245 -7.22 3.56 -21.93
CA GLY A 245 -5.82 3.96 -21.77
C GLY A 245 -5.33 4.03 -20.32
N ILE A 246 -6.20 3.71 -19.35
CA ILE A 246 -5.84 3.50 -17.95
C ILE A 246 -5.65 2.00 -17.73
N ASP A 247 -4.50 1.61 -17.19
CA ASP A 247 -4.29 0.25 -16.68
C ASP A 247 -5.18 0.04 -15.45
N LEU A 248 -6.26 -0.73 -15.60
CA LEU A 248 -7.23 -1.07 -14.54
C LEU A 248 -7.14 -2.52 -14.09
N ASP A 249 -6.20 -3.30 -14.62
CA ASP A 249 -6.04 -4.73 -14.36
C ASP A 249 -5.93 -4.98 -12.85
N PHE A 250 -5.08 -4.19 -12.19
CA PHE A 250 -4.91 -4.27 -10.74
C PHE A 250 -6.20 -3.94 -9.98
N TYR A 251 -7.06 -3.06 -10.50
CA TYR A 251 -8.29 -2.69 -9.79
C TYR A 251 -9.39 -3.73 -10.00
N ILE A 252 -9.46 -4.35 -11.18
CA ILE A 252 -10.36 -5.48 -11.44
C ILE A 252 -10.03 -6.63 -10.48
N ASP A 253 -8.75 -6.98 -10.34
CA ASP A 253 -8.31 -7.99 -9.36
C ASP A 253 -8.69 -7.60 -7.92
N PHE A 254 -8.48 -6.34 -7.56
CA PHE A 254 -8.82 -5.81 -6.24
C PHE A 254 -10.34 -5.92 -5.96
N PHE A 255 -11.17 -5.56 -6.94
CA PHE A 255 -12.62 -5.59 -6.85
C PHE A 255 -13.15 -7.03 -6.74
N MET A 256 -12.67 -7.95 -7.57
CA MET A 256 -13.12 -9.35 -7.48
C MET A 256 -12.73 -9.98 -6.14
N MET A 257 -11.53 -9.68 -5.64
CA MET A 257 -11.07 -10.14 -4.33
C MET A 257 -11.92 -9.58 -3.17
N SER A 258 -12.38 -8.33 -3.25
CA SER A 258 -13.27 -7.75 -2.23
C SER A 258 -14.69 -8.31 -2.26
N LYS A 259 -15.00 -9.25 -3.15
CA LYS A 259 -16.30 -9.93 -3.26
C LYS A 259 -16.22 -11.44 -3.01
N CYS A 260 -15.04 -11.98 -2.72
CA CYS A 260 -14.85 -13.40 -2.42
C CYS A 260 -15.37 -13.77 -1.01
N ASP A 261 -15.77 -15.03 -0.82
CA ASP A 261 -16.25 -15.58 0.45
C ASP A 261 -15.11 -15.91 1.43
N ILE A 262 -14.04 -16.49 0.88
CA ILE A 262 -12.81 -16.81 1.58
C ILE A 262 -11.67 -16.12 0.83
N VAL A 263 -10.77 -15.42 1.53
CA VAL A 263 -9.60 -14.80 0.89
C VAL A 263 -8.31 -15.26 1.57
N CYS A 264 -7.42 -15.88 0.80
CA CYS A 264 -6.05 -16.15 1.21
C CYS A 264 -5.10 -15.15 0.56
N THR A 265 -4.67 -14.19 1.37
CA THR A 265 -3.83 -13.06 0.96
C THR A 265 -2.35 -13.42 0.96
N SER A 266 -1.54 -12.54 0.38
CA SER A 266 -0.10 -12.43 0.67
C SER A 266 0.14 -11.37 1.76
N ASN A 267 1.37 -11.19 2.23
CA ASN A 267 1.71 -10.06 3.10
C ASN A 267 1.73 -8.74 2.32
N SER A 268 0.56 -8.25 1.92
CA SER A 268 0.40 -7.09 1.03
C SER A 268 -0.78 -6.25 1.46
N THR A 269 -0.57 -4.94 1.53
CA THR A 269 -1.64 -3.97 1.82
C THR A 269 -2.71 -3.93 0.73
N PHE A 270 -2.38 -4.35 -0.49
CA PHE A 270 -3.35 -4.46 -1.59
C PHE A 270 -4.46 -5.48 -1.27
N SER A 271 -4.09 -6.73 -0.99
CA SER A 271 -5.06 -7.77 -0.65
C SER A 271 -5.68 -7.57 0.73
N PHE A 272 -4.94 -6.99 1.67
CA PHE A 272 -5.48 -6.64 2.98
C PHE A 272 -6.59 -5.59 2.87
N ALA A 273 -6.37 -4.51 2.11
CA ALA A 273 -7.37 -3.46 1.90
C ALA A 273 -8.61 -3.99 1.16
N ALA A 274 -8.44 -4.91 0.21
CA ALA A 274 -9.57 -5.58 -0.43
C ALA A 274 -10.41 -6.38 0.59
N CYS A 275 -9.77 -7.04 1.56
CA CYS A 275 -10.48 -7.72 2.65
C CYS A 275 -11.20 -6.74 3.59
N MET A 276 -10.63 -5.56 3.86
CA MET A 276 -11.33 -4.52 4.64
C MET A 276 -12.63 -4.11 3.95
N LEU A 277 -12.58 -3.90 2.63
CA LEU A 277 -13.70 -3.52 1.74
C LEU A 277 -14.63 -4.68 1.38
N ASN A 278 -14.40 -5.87 1.94
CA ASN A 278 -15.21 -7.05 1.68
C ASN A 278 -16.36 -7.14 2.70
N GLU A 279 -17.59 -7.03 2.20
CA GLU A 279 -18.83 -7.11 3.00
C GLU A 279 -19.46 -8.51 2.99
N ARG A 280 -18.92 -9.43 2.19
CA ARG A 280 -19.45 -10.80 1.99
C ARG A 280 -18.60 -11.86 2.66
N GLY A 281 -17.29 -11.67 2.69
CA GLY A 281 -16.33 -12.67 3.13
C GLY A 281 -16.49 -13.01 4.61
N TYR A 282 -16.38 -14.30 4.90
CA TYR A 282 -16.48 -14.83 6.27
C TYR A 282 -15.16 -15.43 6.77
N LYS A 283 -14.14 -15.53 5.91
CA LYS A 283 -12.82 -16.06 6.31
C LYS A 283 -11.67 -15.38 5.56
N PHE A 284 -10.73 -14.80 6.31
CA PHE A 284 -9.57 -14.10 5.74
C PHE A 284 -8.27 -14.66 6.32
N LEU A 285 -7.37 -15.07 5.44
CA LEU A 285 -6.12 -15.76 5.78
C LEU A 285 -4.94 -14.98 5.22
N ARG A 286 -3.81 -15.01 5.93
CA ARG A 286 -2.57 -14.37 5.50
C ARG A 286 -1.34 -15.17 5.91
N PRO A 287 -0.18 -14.95 5.27
CA PRO A 287 1.07 -15.58 5.66
C PRO A 287 1.49 -15.15 7.06
N SER A 288 2.27 -15.99 7.73
CA SER A 288 2.87 -15.73 9.03
C SER A 288 4.40 -15.84 8.95
N TRP A 289 5.11 -15.04 9.75
CA TRP A 289 6.55 -15.27 9.95
C TRP A 289 6.83 -16.55 10.74
N ASP A 290 5.81 -17.14 11.36
CA ASP A 290 5.87 -18.50 11.91
C ASP A 290 5.55 -19.53 10.79
N PHE A 291 6.61 -20.07 10.20
CA PHE A 291 6.52 -20.97 9.06
C PHE A 291 5.97 -22.36 9.44
N SER A 292 5.79 -22.66 10.73
CA SER A 292 5.09 -23.87 11.17
C SER A 292 3.58 -23.76 10.97
N LYS A 293 3.03 -22.56 11.21
CA LYS A 293 1.61 -22.23 11.00
C LYS A 293 1.28 -22.02 9.52
N LYS A 294 2.24 -21.50 8.76
CA LYS A 294 2.06 -21.00 7.39
C LYS A 294 1.02 -19.87 7.38
N PHE A 295 -0.27 -20.20 7.30
CA PHE A 295 -1.35 -19.23 7.24
C PHE A 295 -2.01 -19.05 8.60
N ILE A 296 -2.39 -17.81 8.89
CA ILE A 296 -3.18 -17.45 10.07
C ILE A 296 -4.43 -16.69 9.62
N GLU A 297 -5.51 -16.87 10.36
CA GLU A 297 -6.73 -16.08 10.18
C GLU A 297 -6.54 -14.67 10.76
N PHE A 298 -7.23 -13.68 10.19
CA PHE A 298 -7.23 -12.32 10.70
C PHE A 298 -8.58 -11.62 10.48
N ASP A 299 -8.97 -10.73 11.39
CA ASP A 299 -10.05 -9.76 11.15
C ASP A 299 -9.45 -8.56 10.38
N PRO A 300 -9.92 -8.21 9.17
CA PRO A 300 -9.45 -7.05 8.43
C PRO A 300 -9.56 -5.73 9.20
N TRP A 301 -10.45 -5.66 10.18
CA TRP A 301 -10.69 -4.50 11.06
C TRP A 301 -10.07 -4.64 12.46
N ASP A 302 -9.24 -5.67 12.68
CA ASP A 302 -8.51 -5.88 13.92
C ASP A 302 -7.14 -6.55 13.67
N ALA A 303 -6.40 -6.05 12.69
CA ALA A 303 -5.07 -6.57 12.38
C ALA A 303 -4.15 -5.48 11.82
N LYS A 304 -2.83 -5.69 11.89
CA LYS A 304 -1.85 -4.87 11.16
C LYS A 304 -1.95 -5.16 9.65
N PRO A 305 -2.09 -4.15 8.76
CA PRO A 305 -2.16 -4.36 7.31
C PRO A 305 -0.94 -5.07 6.71
N LEU A 306 0.23 -4.86 7.33
CA LEU A 306 1.50 -5.37 6.86
C LEU A 306 2.28 -5.99 8.03
N LEU A 307 2.77 -7.21 7.83
CA LEU A 307 3.58 -7.92 8.80
C LEU A 307 5.05 -7.57 8.61
N TRP A 308 5.68 -7.10 9.67
CA TRP A 308 7.09 -6.81 9.73
C TRP A 308 7.85 -7.92 10.44
N LEU A 309 9.05 -8.22 9.97
CA LEU A 309 9.94 -9.16 10.64
C LEU A 309 10.23 -8.68 12.07
N GLY A 310 10.18 -9.59 13.04
CA GLY A 310 10.54 -9.30 14.44
C GLY A 310 9.37 -9.08 15.39
N TYR A 311 8.11 -9.18 14.91
CA TYR A 311 6.85 -9.07 15.66
C TYR A 311 6.80 -7.93 16.70
N ASP A 312 7.39 -8.13 17.88
CA ASP A 312 7.45 -7.20 19.01
C ASP A 312 8.49 -6.09 18.81
N GLN A 313 9.52 -6.34 17.99
CA GLN A 313 10.55 -5.37 17.60
C GLN A 313 10.66 -5.37 16.07
N PRO A 314 9.72 -4.71 15.37
CA PRO A 314 9.67 -4.73 13.92
C PRO A 314 10.96 -4.15 13.32
N LYS A 315 11.56 -4.89 12.39
CA LYS A 315 12.76 -4.46 11.67
C LYS A 315 12.37 -3.85 10.32
N LEU A 316 12.82 -2.62 10.05
CA LEU A 316 12.70 -2.05 8.70
C LEU A 316 13.54 -2.83 7.67
N PHE A 317 14.73 -3.27 8.08
CA PHE A 317 15.65 -4.02 7.24
C PHE A 317 16.02 -5.38 7.84
N LYS A 318 16.01 -6.41 6.99
CA LYS A 318 16.53 -7.74 7.29
C LYS A 318 18.06 -7.71 7.34
N ASN A 319 18.65 -8.47 8.26
CA ASN A 319 20.10 -8.73 8.24
C ASN A 319 20.43 -9.92 7.31
N LEU A 320 21.72 -10.19 7.11
CA LEU A 320 22.15 -11.28 6.21
C LEU A 320 21.62 -12.65 6.64
N THR A 321 21.59 -12.94 7.93
CA THR A 321 21.05 -14.20 8.48
C THR A 321 19.57 -14.35 8.18
N ASP A 322 18.80 -13.27 8.38
CA ASP A 322 17.38 -13.20 8.04
C ASP A 322 17.20 -13.52 6.53
N ILE A 323 17.98 -12.86 5.65
CA ILE A 323 17.90 -13.05 4.19
C ILE A 323 18.20 -14.49 3.79
N ILE A 324 19.28 -15.09 4.32
CA ILE A 324 19.65 -16.48 4.03
C ILE A 324 18.55 -17.43 4.49
N TYR A 325 18.08 -17.27 5.72
CA TYR A 325 17.05 -18.13 6.31
C TYR A 325 15.76 -18.10 5.47
N PHE A 326 15.21 -16.91 5.20
CA PHE A 326 13.94 -16.79 4.48
C PHE A 326 14.07 -17.18 3.01
N SER A 327 15.17 -16.84 2.35
CA SER A 327 15.41 -17.27 0.96
C SER A 327 15.47 -18.79 0.86
N TYR A 328 16.15 -19.46 1.80
CA TYR A 328 16.21 -20.91 1.85
C TYR A 328 14.82 -21.53 2.06
N ARG A 329 14.03 -21.01 3.00
CA ARG A 329 12.69 -21.52 3.26
C ARG A 329 11.74 -21.32 2.08
N ASN A 330 11.93 -20.26 1.30
CA ASN A 330 11.05 -19.91 0.18
C ASN A 330 11.38 -20.67 -1.11
N GLY A 331 12.67 -20.82 -1.44
CA GLY A 331 13.09 -21.40 -2.72
C GLY A 331 14.39 -22.21 -2.66
N GLY A 332 14.77 -22.66 -1.46
CA GLY A 332 15.96 -23.48 -1.23
C GLY A 332 17.26 -22.78 -1.57
N ILE A 333 18.29 -23.58 -1.88
CA ILE A 333 19.65 -23.13 -2.12
C ILE A 333 19.72 -22.15 -3.31
N SER A 334 18.98 -22.41 -4.39
CA SER A 334 18.95 -21.52 -5.56
C SER A 334 18.46 -20.11 -5.21
N ALA A 335 17.42 -20.00 -4.38
CA ALA A 335 16.94 -18.71 -3.91
C ALA A 335 17.96 -17.99 -3.02
N VAL A 336 18.68 -18.71 -2.15
CA VAL A 336 19.78 -18.12 -1.35
C VAL A 336 20.85 -17.53 -2.25
N PHE A 337 21.29 -18.26 -3.27
CA PHE A 337 22.29 -17.76 -4.22
C PHE A 337 21.82 -16.49 -4.93
N LYS A 338 20.59 -16.48 -5.47
CA LYS A 338 20.03 -15.29 -6.13
C LYS A 338 19.91 -14.11 -5.16
N SER A 339 19.37 -14.33 -3.96
CA SER A 339 19.22 -13.29 -2.94
C SER A 339 20.56 -12.68 -2.52
N CYS A 340 21.57 -13.49 -2.21
CA CYS A 340 22.85 -13.00 -1.70
C CYS A 340 23.72 -12.35 -2.78
N PHE A 341 23.73 -12.89 -4.00
CA PHE A 341 24.70 -12.46 -5.04
C PHE A 341 24.10 -11.58 -6.13
N LEU A 342 22.78 -11.61 -6.34
CA LEU A 342 22.12 -10.79 -7.37
C LEU A 342 21.29 -9.66 -6.76
N TYR A 343 20.42 -9.99 -5.79
CA TYR A 343 19.43 -9.03 -5.29
C TYR A 343 19.96 -8.16 -4.15
N LEU A 344 20.67 -8.73 -3.18
CA LEU A 344 21.22 -7.99 -2.04
C LEU A 344 22.17 -6.85 -2.47
N PRO A 345 23.14 -7.05 -3.40
CA PRO A 345 23.99 -5.94 -3.86
C PRO A 345 23.19 -4.82 -4.53
N LYS A 346 22.19 -5.17 -5.35
CA LYS A 346 21.31 -4.20 -6.02
C LYS A 346 20.48 -3.41 -5.01
N SER A 347 19.90 -4.09 -4.03
CA SER A 347 19.11 -3.48 -2.96
C SER A 347 19.98 -2.54 -2.11
N CYS A 348 21.17 -2.96 -1.69
CA CYS A 348 22.14 -2.09 -1.00
C CYS A 348 22.47 -0.83 -1.81
N LEU A 349 22.78 -0.99 -3.10
CA LEU A 349 23.07 0.13 -3.99
C LEU A 349 21.88 1.07 -4.15
N PHE A 350 20.65 0.53 -4.23
CA PHE A 350 19.43 1.34 -4.29
C PHE A 350 19.30 2.23 -3.06
N TRP A 351 19.39 1.65 -1.85
CA TRP A 351 19.24 2.39 -0.60
C TRP A 351 20.33 3.43 -0.37
N ILE A 352 21.58 3.12 -0.74
CA ILE A 352 22.69 4.09 -0.71
C ILE A 352 22.42 5.25 -1.67
N ASN A 353 22.06 4.95 -2.93
CA ASN A 353 21.76 6.00 -3.91
C ASN A 353 20.58 6.87 -3.49
N LEU A 354 19.55 6.28 -2.87
CA LEU A 354 18.40 7.02 -2.36
C LEU A 354 18.80 7.99 -1.24
N ASN A 355 19.62 7.55 -0.27
CA ASN A 355 20.10 8.44 0.78
C ASN A 355 20.99 9.57 0.22
N LEU A 356 21.91 9.25 -0.70
CA LEU A 356 22.77 10.24 -1.36
C LEU A 356 21.97 11.26 -2.18
N PHE A 357 20.92 10.80 -2.86
CA PHE A 357 20.01 11.69 -3.60
C PHE A 357 19.38 12.73 -2.67
N TRP A 358 18.87 12.30 -1.52
CA TRP A 358 18.27 13.21 -0.54
C TRP A 358 19.32 14.10 0.14
N ALA A 359 20.48 13.57 0.52
CA ALA A 359 21.58 14.37 1.05
C ALA A 359 21.99 15.50 0.07
N ARG A 360 22.01 15.20 -1.23
CA ARG A 360 22.28 16.21 -2.27
C ARG A 360 21.16 17.23 -2.39
N LYS A 361 19.90 16.79 -2.50
CA LYS A 361 18.72 17.67 -2.59
C LYS A 361 18.59 18.58 -1.37
N SER A 362 18.98 18.08 -0.21
CA SER A 362 18.95 18.81 1.04
C SER A 362 20.20 19.66 1.27
N GLN A 363 21.24 19.58 0.42
CA GLN A 363 22.55 20.22 0.61
C GLN A 363 23.25 19.81 1.93
N ARG A 364 23.10 18.55 2.35
CA ARG A 364 23.77 17.94 3.52
C ARG A 364 24.70 16.78 3.14
N MET A 365 25.26 16.78 1.93
CA MET A 365 26.27 15.78 1.59
C MET A 365 27.49 15.96 2.49
N THR A 366 27.84 14.90 3.22
CA THR A 366 29.12 14.82 3.92
C THR A 366 30.27 14.55 2.93
N TRP A 367 31.51 14.66 3.40
CA TRP A 367 32.67 14.23 2.61
C TRP A 367 32.60 12.74 2.25
N LEU A 368 32.12 11.89 3.16
CA LEU A 368 31.93 10.47 2.93
C LEU A 368 30.83 10.21 1.88
N ASP A 369 29.70 10.92 1.96
CA ASP A 369 28.64 10.86 0.94
C ASP A 369 29.16 11.25 -0.44
N SER A 370 30.01 12.28 -0.48
CA SER A 370 30.66 12.73 -1.72
C SER A 370 31.57 11.65 -2.28
N ALA A 371 32.43 11.05 -1.45
CA ALA A 371 33.33 9.97 -1.86
C ALA A 371 32.56 8.75 -2.40
N ILE A 372 31.50 8.31 -1.70
CA ILE A 372 30.64 7.21 -2.15
C ILE A 372 29.92 7.58 -3.45
N PHE A 373 29.37 8.79 -3.57
CA PHE A 373 28.69 9.25 -4.78
C PHE A 373 29.63 9.25 -6.00
N PHE A 374 30.88 9.69 -5.84
CA PHE A 374 31.88 9.67 -6.91
C PHE A 374 32.29 8.23 -7.28
N ALA A 375 32.51 7.35 -6.29
CA ALA A 375 32.82 5.94 -6.53
C ALA A 375 31.70 5.23 -7.30
N LEU A 376 30.43 5.49 -6.96
CA LEU A 376 29.27 4.91 -7.64
C LEU A 376 29.01 5.51 -9.03
N ARG A 377 29.47 6.74 -9.29
CA ARG A 377 29.35 7.38 -10.62
C ARG A 377 30.17 6.66 -11.69
N GLY A 378 31.29 6.03 -11.31
CA GLY A 378 32.11 5.19 -12.19
C GLY A 378 31.43 3.89 -12.63
N ILE A 379 30.29 3.52 -12.04
CA ILE A 379 29.58 2.25 -12.24
C ILE A 379 28.27 2.44 -13.05
N ARG A 380 27.91 3.66 -13.47
CA ARG A 380 26.56 3.94 -13.99
C ARG A 380 26.29 3.43 -15.41
N LYS A 381 25.56 2.31 -15.49
CA LYS A 381 24.55 2.04 -16.53
C LYS A 381 23.21 1.48 -16.00
N ILE A 382 22.93 1.58 -14.70
CA ILE A 382 21.67 1.05 -14.12
C ILE A 382 21.00 2.13 -13.25
N ALA A 383 19.99 2.80 -13.79
CA ALA A 383 18.96 3.53 -13.04
C ALA A 383 17.78 3.86 -13.97
N ARG A 384 16.90 2.89 -14.19
CA ARG A 384 15.51 3.09 -14.66
C ARG A 384 14.61 2.13 -13.91
N VAL A 385 14.53 2.28 -12.61
CA VAL A 385 13.43 1.75 -11.80
C VAL A 385 13.22 2.81 -10.72
N VAL A 386 11.96 3.15 -10.47
CA VAL A 386 11.48 4.27 -9.65
C VAL A 386 11.48 5.63 -10.36
N LYS A 387 10.31 5.98 -10.93
CA LYS A 387 9.89 7.37 -11.11
C LYS A 387 9.63 7.94 -9.71
N ILE A 388 10.68 8.46 -9.06
CA ILE A 388 10.50 9.42 -7.96
C ILE A 388 10.33 10.79 -8.62
N PRO A 389 9.30 11.58 -8.30
CA PRO A 389 9.12 12.92 -8.85
C PRO A 389 10.31 13.85 -8.58
#